data_AF-A0A2V6LBF8-F1
#
_entry.id   AF-A0A2V6LBF8-F1
#
_cell.length_a   1.000
_cell.length_b   1.000
_cell.length_c   1.000
_cell.angle_alpha   90.00
_cell.angle_beta   90.00
_cell.angle_gamma   90.00
#
_symmetry.space_group_name_H-M   'P 1'
#
loop_
_entity.id
_entity.type
_entity.pdbx_description
1 polymer ?
#
loop_
_entity_poly.entity_id
_entity_poly.type
_entity_poly.pdbx_seq_one_letter_code
_entity_poly.pdbx_strand_id
1 'polypeptide(L)'
;SSMYHAQQAGIEIEETDWALQKALMKFLESHWQEPDEGIWEVRGGRKHFTHSKMMAWLAFHRGVQLIEEAGLPANGELERWKKIRDQIHREVCERGYNPKVKAFTQYYGSDALDASLLMAPLIGFLPIEDERMRNTIAAIERDLLVDGFVLRYRPQEENVDGLPGNEGVFLPCSFWFAICLDWLGRKEEARELFERLLTLQNDLGLLSEEYDPREKRLLGNFPQAFTHVMLIAAAQFIEEKQ
;
A
#
# COMPACT_ATOMS: atom_id res chain seq x y z
N SER A 1 0.28 -0.16 12.45
CA SER A 1 -1.16 -0.05 12.16
C SER A 1 -2.00 -1.01 12.99
N SER A 2 -1.60 -2.29 13.11
CA SER A 2 -2.40 -3.33 13.78
C SER A 2 -2.81 -2.98 15.21
N MET A 3 -1.89 -2.47 16.05
CA MET A 3 -2.21 -2.02 17.41
C MET A 3 -3.26 -0.90 17.44
N TYR A 4 -3.16 0.07 16.53
CA TYR A 4 -4.15 1.14 16.43
C TYR A 4 -5.53 0.58 16.08
N HIS A 5 -5.63 -0.32 15.09
CA HIS A 5 -6.90 -0.94 14.74
C HIS A 5 -7.44 -1.87 15.85
N ALA A 6 -6.57 -2.57 16.57
CA ALA A 6 -6.95 -3.37 17.74
C ALA A 6 -7.58 -2.48 18.82
N GLN A 7 -6.95 -1.35 19.15
CA GLN A 7 -7.48 -0.36 20.09
C GLN A 7 -8.84 0.19 19.63
N GLN A 8 -8.98 0.54 18.35
CA GLN A 8 -10.25 1.01 17.79
C GLN A 8 -11.36 -0.06 17.82
N ALA A 9 -10.97 -1.35 17.75
CA ALA A 9 -11.88 -2.48 17.91
C ALA A 9 -12.17 -2.83 19.39
N GLY A 10 -11.65 -2.07 20.35
CA GLY A 10 -11.86 -2.29 21.79
C GLY A 10 -10.95 -3.35 22.40
N ILE A 11 -9.89 -3.77 21.71
CA ILE A 11 -8.83 -4.62 22.27
C ILE A 11 -7.86 -3.70 23.02
N GLU A 12 -7.74 -3.88 24.33
CA GLU A 12 -6.86 -3.10 25.17
C GLU A 12 -5.38 -3.34 24.81
N ILE A 13 -4.61 -2.26 24.68
CA ILE A 13 -3.16 -2.32 24.49
C ILE A 13 -2.49 -2.46 25.87
N GLU A 14 -1.82 -3.59 26.10
CA GLU A 14 -1.08 -3.82 27.34
C GLU A 14 0.22 -3.00 27.41
N GLU A 15 0.79 -2.88 28.61
CA GLU A 15 2.07 -2.17 28.81
C GLU A 15 3.20 -2.78 27.97
N THR A 16 3.20 -4.10 27.82
CA THR A 16 4.17 -4.88 27.01
C THR A 16 4.03 -4.59 25.52
N ASP A 17 2.80 -4.51 25.00
CA ASP A 17 2.52 -4.14 23.61
C ASP A 17 3.01 -2.72 23.33
N TRP A 18 2.73 -1.79 24.24
CA TRP A 18 3.18 -0.41 24.09
C TRP A 18 4.71 -0.27 24.20
N ALA A 19 5.35 -1.03 25.08
CA ALA A 19 6.81 -1.06 25.17
C ALA A 19 7.44 -1.58 23.88
N LEU A 20 6.87 -2.63 23.27
CA LEU A 20 7.31 -3.15 21.98
C LEU A 20 7.14 -2.11 20.87
N GLN A 21 5.98 -1.45 20.80
CA GLN A 21 5.74 -0.38 19.83
C GLN A 21 6.77 0.74 19.96
N LYS A 22 7.05 1.21 21.17
CA LYS A 22 8.07 2.25 21.40
C LYS A 22 9.47 1.79 20.98
N ALA A 23 9.82 0.52 21.19
CA ALA A 23 11.10 -0.03 20.75
C ALA A 23 11.22 -0.02 19.21
N LEU A 24 10.17 -0.44 18.49
CA LEU A 24 10.12 -0.40 17.03
C LEU A 24 10.17 1.04 16.49
N MET A 25 9.42 1.95 17.13
CA MET A 25 9.42 3.37 16.77
C MET A 25 10.79 4.00 16.96
N LYS A 26 11.53 3.65 18.03
CA LYS A 26 12.90 4.14 18.26
C LYS A 26 13.87 3.70 17.16
N PHE A 27 13.72 2.49 16.63
CA PHE A 27 14.49 2.07 15.45
C PHE A 27 14.12 2.94 14.24
N LEU A 28 12.83 3.11 13.99
CA LEU A 28 12.34 3.87 12.84
C LEU A 28 12.75 5.35 12.88
N GLU A 29 12.77 5.99 14.05
CA GLU A 29 13.24 7.37 14.25
C GLU A 29 14.63 7.62 13.66
N SER A 30 15.52 6.62 13.75
CA SER A 30 16.91 6.71 13.30
C SER A 30 17.14 6.23 11.87
N HIS A 31 16.25 5.40 11.31
CA HIS A 31 16.52 4.69 10.05
C HIS A 31 15.52 5.00 8.93
N TRP A 32 14.42 5.71 9.19
CA TRP A 32 13.41 5.98 8.14
C TRP A 32 13.97 6.72 6.93
N GLN A 33 15.06 7.48 7.09
CA GLN A 33 15.72 8.22 6.01
C GLN A 33 16.63 7.34 5.15
N GLU A 34 16.99 6.14 5.59
CA GLU A 34 17.85 5.25 4.83
C GLU A 34 17.11 4.63 3.63
N PRO A 35 17.81 4.27 2.54
CA PRO A 35 17.19 3.47 1.49
C PRO A 35 16.89 2.03 1.98
N ASP A 36 15.95 1.33 1.37
CA ASP A 36 15.52 -0.04 1.71
C ASP A 36 15.23 -0.85 0.44
N GLU A 37 14.82 -2.12 0.56
CA GLU A 37 14.48 -3.01 -0.56
C GLU A 37 13.01 -2.95 -1.01
N GLY A 38 12.20 -2.04 -0.46
CA GLY A 38 10.78 -1.91 -0.80
C GLY A 38 9.91 -3.06 -0.28
N ILE A 39 8.59 -2.96 -0.48
CA ILE A 39 7.63 -4.03 -0.09
C ILE A 39 7.79 -5.30 -0.95
N TRP A 40 8.36 -5.15 -2.14
CA TRP A 40 8.57 -6.23 -3.10
C TRP A 40 9.91 -6.95 -2.93
N GLU A 41 10.73 -6.56 -1.95
CA GLU A 41 12.06 -7.13 -1.66
C GLU A 41 12.94 -7.23 -2.91
N VAL A 42 13.00 -6.15 -3.67
CA VAL A 42 13.59 -6.14 -5.01
C VAL A 42 15.11 -6.28 -4.95
N ARG A 43 15.70 -6.92 -5.98
CA ARG A 43 17.13 -7.24 -6.00
C ARG A 43 17.99 -6.18 -6.70
N GLY A 44 17.38 -5.12 -7.20
CA GLY A 44 18.03 -3.95 -7.81
C GLY A 44 18.77 -3.03 -6.83
N GLY A 45 18.86 -3.41 -5.55
CA GLY A 45 19.56 -2.69 -4.49
C GLY A 45 18.69 -1.68 -3.74
N ARG A 46 19.22 -1.19 -2.62
CA ARG A 46 18.49 -0.29 -1.71
C ARG A 46 18.18 1.05 -2.39
N LYS A 47 16.92 1.50 -2.34
CA LYS A 47 16.45 2.80 -2.85
C LYS A 47 15.55 3.50 -1.83
N HIS A 48 15.23 4.78 -2.04
CA HIS A 48 14.18 5.46 -1.27
C HIS A 48 12.81 5.15 -1.88
N PHE A 49 12.29 3.95 -1.64
CA PHE A 49 10.97 3.54 -2.12
C PHE A 49 9.87 4.41 -1.52
N THR A 50 9.02 4.98 -2.37
CA THR A 50 7.98 5.93 -1.96
C THR A 50 7.00 5.26 -0.99
N HIS A 51 6.60 4.02 -1.28
CA HIS A 51 5.76 3.21 -0.39
C HIS A 51 6.40 3.01 0.99
N SER A 52 7.69 2.66 1.06
CA SER A 52 8.38 2.46 2.34
C SER A 52 8.37 3.73 3.20
N LYS A 53 8.54 4.90 2.58
CA LYS A 53 8.43 6.19 3.28
C LYS A 53 7.00 6.50 3.72
N MET A 54 5.98 6.15 2.92
CA MET A 54 4.58 6.25 3.35
C MET A 54 4.27 5.32 4.55
N MET A 55 4.85 4.12 4.59
CA MET A 55 4.70 3.20 5.73
C MET A 55 5.42 3.69 6.99
N ALA A 56 6.58 4.33 6.83
CA ALA A 56 7.25 5.02 7.93
C ALA A 56 6.36 6.16 8.47
N TRP A 57 5.79 6.98 7.58
CA TRP A 57 4.81 8.01 7.96
C TRP A 57 3.63 7.41 8.74
N LEU A 58 3.06 6.30 8.26
CA LEU A 58 1.92 5.63 8.89
C LEU A 58 2.25 5.19 10.32
N ALA A 59 3.45 4.67 10.55
CA ALA A 59 3.89 4.27 11.88
C ALA A 59 3.87 5.45 12.88
N PHE A 60 4.42 6.60 12.49
CA PHE A 60 4.36 7.82 13.32
C PHE A 60 2.95 8.38 13.43
N HIS A 61 2.17 8.36 12.34
CA HIS A 61 0.79 8.81 12.36
C HIS A 61 -0.06 8.02 13.37
N ARG A 62 -0.01 6.68 13.32
CA ARG A 62 -0.72 5.81 14.28
C ARG A 62 -0.15 5.91 15.69
N GLY A 63 1.17 6.07 15.84
CA GLY A 63 1.79 6.29 17.14
C GLY A 63 1.30 7.57 17.83
N VAL A 64 1.15 8.66 17.08
CA VAL A 64 0.57 9.92 17.57
C VAL A 64 -0.89 9.73 17.96
N GLN A 65 -1.70 9.10 17.11
CA GLN A 65 -3.12 8.86 17.43
C GLN A 65 -3.32 7.98 18.66
N LEU A 66 -2.50 6.95 18.85
CA LEU A 66 -2.55 6.12 20.06
C LEU A 66 -2.28 6.92 21.34
N ILE A 67 -1.41 7.93 21.28
CA ILE A 67 -1.15 8.81 22.43
C ILE A 67 -2.33 9.79 22.63
N GLU A 68 -2.79 10.43 21.56
CA GLU A 68 -3.80 11.51 21.65
C GLU A 68 -5.22 10.98 21.89
N GLU A 69 -5.60 9.90 21.22
CA GLU A 69 -6.96 9.37 21.23
C GLU A 69 -7.15 8.27 22.28
N ALA A 70 -6.15 7.40 22.46
CA ALA A 70 -6.22 6.29 23.42
C ALA A 70 -5.50 6.57 24.75
N GLY A 71 -4.89 7.75 24.90
CA GLY A 71 -4.27 8.17 26.16
C GLY A 71 -3.04 7.35 26.56
N LEU A 72 -2.37 6.68 25.62
CA LEU A 72 -1.18 5.89 25.94
C LEU A 72 -0.04 6.78 26.46
N PRO A 73 0.74 6.30 27.45
CA PRO A 73 1.73 7.11 28.13
C PRO A 73 2.87 7.53 27.19
N ALA A 74 3.17 8.83 27.17
CA ALA A 74 4.25 9.43 26.40
C ALA A 74 5.15 10.30 27.30
N ASN A 75 6.46 10.09 27.19
CA ASN A 75 7.55 10.82 27.82
C ASN A 75 8.32 11.65 26.77
N GLY A 76 7.61 12.54 26.08
CA GLY A 76 8.16 13.41 25.03
C GLY A 76 8.14 12.81 23.62
N GLU A 77 7.64 11.59 23.43
CA GLU A 77 7.43 10.98 22.11
C GLU A 77 6.43 11.79 21.28
N LEU A 78 5.34 12.30 21.87
CA LEU A 78 4.24 12.92 21.14
C LEU A 78 4.71 14.02 20.17
N GLU A 79 5.38 15.05 20.69
CA GLU A 79 5.85 16.18 19.89
C GLU A 79 6.96 15.78 18.92
N ARG A 80 7.81 14.83 19.32
CA ARG A 80 8.89 14.31 18.47
C ARG A 80 8.32 13.53 17.27
N TRP A 81 7.35 12.65 17.52
CA TRP A 81 6.69 11.83 16.50
C TRP A 81 5.82 12.66 15.56
N LYS A 82 5.13 13.69 16.06
CA LYS A 82 4.45 14.68 15.20
C LYS A 82 5.41 15.33 14.22
N LYS A 83 6.55 15.83 14.71
CA LYS A 83 7.57 16.47 13.87
C LYS A 83 8.10 15.52 12.80
N ILE A 84 8.40 14.27 13.16
CA ILE A 84 8.91 13.26 12.20
C ILE A 84 7.82 12.88 11.19
N ARG A 85 6.58 12.61 11.63
CA ARG A 85 5.43 12.35 10.76
C ARG A 85 5.29 13.45 9.71
N ASP A 86 5.25 14.71 10.15
CA ASP A 86 5.05 15.85 9.25
C ASP A 86 6.24 16.06 8.31
N GLN A 87 7.46 15.75 8.78
CA GLN A 87 8.64 15.74 7.92
C GLN A 87 8.55 14.68 6.82
N ILE A 88 8.19 13.44 7.15
CA ILE A 88 8.06 12.35 6.18
C ILE A 88 6.97 12.69 5.15
N HIS A 89 5.82 13.21 5.62
CA HIS A 89 4.71 13.58 4.73
C HIS A 89 5.14 14.61 3.69
N ARG A 90 5.78 15.71 4.12
CA ARG A 90 6.32 16.73 3.22
C ARG A 90 7.35 16.13 2.26
N GLU A 91 8.30 15.34 2.78
CA GLU A 91 9.36 14.77 1.95
C GLU A 91 8.80 13.83 0.87
N VAL A 92 7.86 12.95 1.20
CA VAL A 92 7.21 12.06 0.24
C VAL A 92 6.43 12.87 -0.81
N CYS A 93 5.70 13.90 -0.39
CA CYS A 93 4.98 14.78 -1.30
C CYS A 93 5.90 15.52 -2.28
N GLU A 94 7.09 15.92 -1.84
CA GLU A 94 8.06 16.68 -2.63
C GLU A 94 8.93 15.79 -3.52
N ARG A 95 9.36 14.62 -3.02
CA ARG A 95 10.36 13.76 -3.67
C ARG A 95 9.79 12.49 -4.28
N GLY A 96 8.66 12.02 -3.77
CA GLY A 96 7.97 10.82 -4.25
C GLY A 96 7.00 11.11 -5.39
N TYR A 97 6.49 12.34 -5.50
CA TYR A 97 5.65 12.75 -6.64
C TYR A 97 6.53 13.29 -7.76
N ASN A 98 6.36 12.74 -8.96
CA ASN A 98 7.09 13.14 -10.15
C ASN A 98 6.18 13.97 -11.08
N PRO A 99 6.43 15.29 -11.23
CA PRO A 99 5.59 16.16 -12.07
C PRO A 99 5.64 15.83 -13.57
N LYS A 100 6.69 15.16 -14.05
CA LYS A 100 6.85 14.79 -15.47
C LYS A 100 5.83 13.72 -15.87
N VAL A 101 5.71 12.67 -15.05
CA VAL A 101 4.74 11.58 -15.27
C VAL A 101 3.41 11.81 -14.55
N LYS A 102 3.33 12.87 -13.73
CA LYS A 102 2.17 13.26 -12.93
C LYS A 102 1.68 12.13 -12.02
N ALA A 103 2.59 11.47 -11.32
CA ALA A 103 2.24 10.38 -10.41
C ALA A 103 3.26 10.30 -9.27
N PHE A 104 2.86 9.69 -8.15
CA PHE A 104 3.84 9.10 -7.26
C PHE A 104 4.54 7.96 -8.00
N THR A 105 5.86 7.88 -7.88
CA THR A 105 6.69 6.88 -8.56
C THR A 105 7.32 5.91 -7.57
N GLN A 106 7.79 4.77 -8.07
CA GLN A 106 8.24 3.63 -7.28
C GLN A 106 9.24 4.02 -6.19
N TYR A 107 10.24 4.83 -6.56
CA TYR A 107 11.24 5.37 -5.65
C TYR A 107 11.62 6.79 -6.07
N TYR A 108 12.18 7.55 -5.13
CA TYR A 108 12.51 8.96 -5.37
C TYR A 108 13.43 9.16 -6.58
N GLY A 109 13.00 10.00 -7.51
CA GLY A 109 13.73 10.35 -8.73
C GLY A 109 13.51 9.40 -9.92
N SER A 110 12.71 8.33 -9.77
CA SER A 110 12.31 7.48 -10.89
C SER A 110 11.10 8.04 -11.64
N ASP A 111 10.96 7.65 -12.91
CA ASP A 111 9.74 7.81 -13.71
C ASP A 111 8.81 6.57 -13.62
N ALA A 112 9.27 5.44 -13.06
CA ALA A 112 8.53 4.18 -13.02
C ALA A 112 7.40 4.18 -12.00
N LEU A 113 6.27 3.60 -12.39
CA LEU A 113 5.07 3.45 -11.56
C LEU A 113 5.17 2.20 -10.68
N ASP A 114 4.45 2.22 -9.55
CA ASP A 114 4.32 1.08 -8.66
C ASP A 114 2.91 1.02 -8.06
N ALA A 115 2.25 -0.13 -8.17
CA ALA A 115 0.89 -0.34 -7.71
C ALA A 115 0.74 -0.31 -6.18
N SER A 116 1.83 -0.46 -5.42
CA SER A 116 1.81 -0.27 -3.95
C SER A 116 1.36 1.15 -3.56
N LEU A 117 1.47 2.11 -4.45
CA LEU A 117 1.05 3.50 -4.22
C LEU A 117 -0.47 3.68 -4.22
N LEU A 118 -1.23 2.69 -4.69
CA LEU A 118 -2.69 2.63 -4.48
C LEU A 118 -3.05 2.52 -2.99
N MET A 119 -2.13 2.08 -2.13
CA MET A 119 -2.38 2.01 -0.68
C MET A 119 -2.40 3.38 0.00
N ALA A 120 -1.85 4.44 -0.62
CA ALA A 120 -1.74 5.77 -0.01
C ALA A 120 -3.07 6.31 0.55
N PRO A 121 -4.20 6.28 -0.19
CA PRO A 121 -5.50 6.68 0.36
C PRO A 121 -5.99 5.71 1.43
N LEU A 122 -5.79 4.40 1.26
CA LEU A 122 -6.25 3.36 2.19
C LEU A 122 -5.62 3.53 3.58
N ILE A 123 -4.36 3.95 3.63
CA ILE A 123 -3.65 4.21 4.91
C ILE A 123 -3.83 5.64 5.43
N GLY A 124 -4.56 6.50 4.71
CA GLY A 124 -4.82 7.89 5.06
C GLY A 124 -3.66 8.85 4.77
N PHE A 125 -2.69 8.46 3.92
CA PHE A 125 -1.54 9.31 3.59
C PHE A 125 -1.95 10.58 2.83
N LEU A 126 -2.86 10.44 1.87
CA LEU A 126 -3.53 11.54 1.15
C LEU A 126 -5.00 11.17 0.90
N PRO A 127 -5.92 12.13 0.89
CA PRO A 127 -7.31 11.86 0.53
C PRO A 127 -7.42 11.41 -0.93
N ILE A 128 -8.43 10.60 -1.25
CA ILE A 128 -8.65 10.07 -2.60
C ILE A 128 -8.92 11.19 -3.61
N GLU A 129 -9.42 12.34 -3.16
CA GLU A 129 -9.68 13.52 -3.98
C GLU A 129 -8.43 14.34 -4.30
N ASP A 130 -7.29 14.13 -3.61
CA ASP A 130 -6.05 14.83 -3.89
C ASP A 130 -5.65 14.63 -5.35
N GLU A 131 -5.32 15.73 -6.05
CA GLU A 131 -4.98 15.70 -7.47
C GLU A 131 -3.82 14.74 -7.76
N ARG A 132 -2.83 14.68 -6.86
CA ARG A 132 -1.68 13.77 -7.00
C ARG A 132 -2.12 12.31 -6.90
N MET A 133 -3.08 12.01 -6.03
CA MET A 133 -3.63 10.66 -5.92
C MET A 133 -4.48 10.29 -7.13
N ARG A 134 -5.39 11.17 -7.57
CA ARG A 134 -6.18 10.96 -8.80
C ARG A 134 -5.29 10.69 -10.01
N ASN A 135 -4.23 11.49 -10.18
CA ASN A 135 -3.31 11.31 -11.30
C ASN A 135 -2.50 10.02 -11.18
N THR A 136 -2.07 9.64 -9.97
CA THR A 136 -1.36 8.37 -9.73
C THR A 136 -2.23 7.16 -10.07
N ILE A 137 -3.49 7.16 -9.62
CA ILE A 137 -4.45 6.08 -9.93
C ILE A 137 -4.70 6.02 -11.45
N ALA A 138 -4.89 7.15 -12.11
CA ALA A 138 -5.07 7.20 -13.56
C ALA A 138 -3.83 6.74 -14.35
N ALA A 139 -2.62 7.03 -13.84
CA ALA A 139 -1.39 6.54 -14.44
C ALA A 139 -1.25 5.01 -14.29
N ILE A 140 -1.54 4.47 -13.10
CA ILE A 140 -1.54 3.03 -12.84
C ILE A 140 -2.59 2.32 -13.70
N GLU A 141 -3.79 2.88 -13.82
CA GLU A 141 -4.84 2.35 -14.69
C GLU A 141 -4.37 2.28 -16.16
N ARG A 142 -3.81 3.37 -16.68
CA ARG A 142 -3.34 3.44 -18.07
C ARG A 142 -2.18 2.47 -18.33
N ASP A 143 -1.23 2.40 -17.42
CA ASP A 143 0.09 1.84 -17.70
C ASP A 143 0.35 0.51 -17.01
N LEU A 144 -0.35 0.13 -15.94
CA LEU A 144 -0.12 -1.14 -15.23
C LEU A 144 -1.25 -2.16 -15.37
N LEU A 145 -2.34 -1.83 -16.08
CA LEU A 145 -3.38 -2.81 -16.41
C LEU A 145 -2.95 -3.76 -17.54
N VAL A 146 -3.15 -5.05 -17.31
CA VAL A 146 -3.04 -6.13 -18.29
C VAL A 146 -4.31 -6.95 -18.22
N ASP A 147 -5.08 -6.94 -19.31
CA ASP A 147 -6.39 -7.58 -19.36
C ASP A 147 -7.30 -7.18 -18.19
N GLY A 148 -7.26 -5.90 -17.77
CA GLY A 148 -8.07 -5.38 -16.66
C GLY A 148 -7.61 -5.75 -15.25
N PHE A 149 -6.45 -6.39 -15.09
CA PHE A 149 -5.81 -6.64 -13.80
C PHE A 149 -4.48 -5.89 -13.66
N VAL A 150 -4.05 -5.64 -12.43
CA VAL A 150 -2.93 -4.72 -12.14
C VAL A 150 -1.61 -5.47 -11.91
N LEU A 151 -0.56 -5.06 -12.60
CA LEU A 151 0.84 -5.46 -12.34
C LEU A 151 1.40 -4.71 -11.11
N ARG A 152 2.41 -5.28 -10.42
CA ARG A 152 3.15 -4.53 -9.38
C ARG A 152 3.82 -3.29 -9.97
N TYR A 153 4.56 -3.48 -11.05
CA TYR A 153 5.26 -2.48 -11.86
C TYR A 153 5.62 -3.14 -13.21
N ARG A 154 6.27 -2.42 -14.13
CA ARG A 154 6.78 -3.01 -15.38
C ARG A 154 8.22 -3.47 -15.19
N PRO A 155 8.51 -4.79 -15.18
CA PRO A 155 9.86 -5.30 -14.92
C PRO A 155 10.91 -4.79 -15.93
N GLN A 156 10.48 -4.49 -17.16
CA GLN A 156 11.36 -4.07 -18.26
C GLN A 156 11.81 -2.60 -18.20
N GLU A 157 11.22 -1.76 -17.35
CA GLU A 157 11.51 -0.32 -17.35
C GLU A 157 12.79 0.03 -16.59
N GLU A 158 13.03 -0.60 -15.44
CA GLU A 158 14.09 -0.19 -14.50
C GLU A 158 14.95 -1.37 -14.01
N ASN A 159 14.74 -2.59 -14.51
CA ASN A 159 15.42 -3.84 -14.10
C ASN A 159 15.53 -4.00 -12.56
N VAL A 160 14.47 -3.60 -11.86
CA VAL A 160 14.45 -3.53 -10.39
C VAL A 160 14.40 -4.94 -9.78
N ASP A 161 13.77 -5.89 -10.46
CA ASP A 161 13.72 -7.30 -10.03
C ASP A 161 15.06 -8.02 -10.13
N GLY A 162 15.90 -7.66 -11.10
CA GLY A 162 17.11 -8.42 -11.42
C GLY A 162 16.86 -9.88 -11.85
N LEU A 163 15.64 -10.22 -12.27
CA LEU A 163 15.24 -11.58 -12.69
C LEU A 163 14.78 -11.60 -14.17
N PRO A 164 15.09 -12.67 -14.92
CA PRO A 164 14.56 -12.85 -16.27
C PRO A 164 13.12 -13.37 -16.25
N GLY A 165 12.28 -12.92 -17.19
CA GLY A 165 10.93 -13.46 -17.41
C GLY A 165 9.85 -12.39 -17.54
N ASN A 166 8.60 -12.85 -17.61
CA ASN A 166 7.42 -12.01 -17.47
C ASN A 166 6.70 -12.41 -16.18
N GLU A 167 6.29 -11.42 -15.40
CA GLU A 167 5.50 -11.61 -14.18
C GLU A 167 4.01 -11.76 -14.52
N GLY A 168 3.26 -12.48 -13.68
CA GLY A 168 1.80 -12.40 -13.69
C GLY A 168 1.29 -11.05 -13.20
N VAL A 169 -0.02 -10.84 -13.30
CA VAL A 169 -0.67 -9.73 -12.58
C VAL A 169 -0.75 -10.07 -11.10
N PHE A 170 -0.58 -9.09 -10.23
CA PHE A 170 -0.55 -9.30 -8.79
C PHE A 170 -1.94 -9.04 -8.21
N LEU A 171 -2.62 -10.08 -7.73
CA LEU A 171 -4.03 -10.00 -7.36
C LEU A 171 -4.32 -8.96 -6.25
N PRO A 172 -3.50 -8.81 -5.19
CA PRO A 172 -3.66 -7.74 -4.20
C PRO A 172 -3.73 -6.33 -4.81
N CYS A 173 -2.93 -6.06 -5.85
CA CYS A 173 -2.92 -4.75 -6.52
C CYS A 173 -4.25 -4.46 -7.23
N SER A 174 -4.88 -5.50 -7.77
CA SER A 174 -6.20 -5.37 -8.42
C SER A 174 -7.30 -5.08 -7.39
N PHE A 175 -7.22 -5.67 -6.19
CA PHE A 175 -8.14 -5.33 -5.09
C PHE A 175 -7.93 -3.89 -4.58
N TRP A 176 -6.68 -3.43 -4.42
CA TRP A 176 -6.42 -2.02 -4.10
C TRP A 176 -7.01 -1.06 -5.13
N PHE A 177 -6.88 -1.43 -6.41
CA PHE A 177 -7.42 -0.63 -7.49
C PHE A 177 -8.95 -0.59 -7.46
N ALA A 178 -9.62 -1.72 -7.23
CA ALA A 178 -11.08 -1.76 -7.06
C ALA A 178 -11.55 -0.85 -5.90
N ILE A 179 -10.87 -0.87 -4.76
CA ILE A 179 -11.16 0.03 -3.63
C ILE A 179 -10.98 1.50 -4.04
N CYS A 180 -9.89 1.82 -4.75
CA CYS A 180 -9.65 3.18 -5.23
C CYS A 180 -10.72 3.65 -6.23
N LEU A 181 -11.19 2.77 -7.13
CA LEU A 181 -12.27 3.06 -8.05
C LEU A 181 -13.56 3.41 -7.30
N ASP A 182 -13.95 2.61 -6.32
CA ASP A 182 -15.14 2.88 -5.50
C ASP A 182 -15.03 4.24 -4.80
N TRP A 183 -13.88 4.52 -4.18
CA TRP A 183 -13.65 5.76 -3.45
C TRP A 183 -13.60 6.99 -4.37
N LEU A 184 -13.22 6.83 -5.64
CA LEU A 184 -13.33 7.87 -6.67
C LEU A 184 -14.76 8.06 -7.19
N GLY A 185 -15.73 7.25 -6.74
CA GLY A 185 -17.12 7.26 -7.19
C GLY A 185 -17.38 6.41 -8.43
N ARG A 186 -16.38 5.68 -8.94
CA ARG A 186 -16.48 4.76 -10.09
C ARG A 186 -17.00 3.39 -9.64
N LYS A 187 -18.16 3.39 -8.99
CA LYS A 187 -18.71 2.24 -8.26
C LYS A 187 -18.98 1.02 -9.14
N GLU A 188 -19.54 1.23 -10.33
CA GLU A 188 -19.84 0.13 -11.25
C GLU A 188 -18.54 -0.58 -11.69
N GLU A 189 -17.53 0.20 -12.09
CA GLU A 189 -16.24 -0.33 -12.51
C GLU A 189 -15.50 -1.05 -11.37
N ALA A 190 -15.60 -0.52 -10.15
CA ALA A 190 -15.09 -1.18 -8.95
C ALA A 190 -15.76 -2.54 -8.71
N ARG A 191 -17.09 -2.59 -8.86
CA ARG A 191 -17.88 -3.81 -8.69
C ARG A 191 -17.58 -4.85 -9.76
N GLU A 192 -17.54 -4.45 -11.03
CA GLU A 192 -17.20 -5.34 -12.15
C GLU A 192 -15.81 -5.97 -11.96
N LEU A 193 -14.81 -5.17 -11.57
CA LEU A 193 -13.47 -5.67 -11.29
C LEU A 193 -13.46 -6.64 -10.09
N PHE A 194 -14.15 -6.29 -9.00
CA PHE A 194 -14.25 -7.14 -7.82
C PHE A 194 -14.92 -8.49 -8.13
N GLU A 195 -16.08 -8.48 -8.79
CA GLU A 195 -16.79 -9.69 -9.19
C GLU A 195 -15.93 -10.56 -10.13
N ARG A 196 -15.20 -9.94 -11.06
CA ARG A 196 -14.25 -10.64 -11.92
C ARG A 196 -13.10 -11.28 -11.14
N LEU A 197 -12.56 -10.62 -10.12
CA LEU A 197 -11.52 -11.20 -9.25
C LEU A 197 -12.04 -12.44 -8.50
N LEU A 198 -13.30 -12.46 -8.09
CA LEU A 198 -13.90 -13.64 -7.44
C LEU A 198 -13.98 -14.85 -8.38
N THR A 199 -14.15 -14.63 -9.69
CA THR A 199 -14.17 -15.74 -10.67
C THR A 199 -12.83 -16.47 -10.81
N LEU A 200 -11.73 -15.91 -10.28
CA LEU A 200 -10.40 -16.52 -10.32
C LEU A 200 -10.17 -17.54 -9.20
N GLN A 201 -11.08 -17.61 -8.22
CA GLN A 201 -11.00 -18.56 -7.11
C GLN A 201 -11.08 -20.00 -7.62
N ASN A 202 -10.33 -20.90 -6.98
CA ASN A 202 -10.53 -22.33 -7.22
C ASN A 202 -11.85 -22.82 -6.56
N ASP A 203 -12.10 -24.12 -6.67
CA ASP A 203 -13.25 -24.82 -6.07
C ASP A 203 -13.36 -24.68 -4.53
N LEU A 204 -12.27 -24.31 -3.85
CA LEU A 204 -12.22 -24.05 -2.41
C LEU A 204 -12.38 -22.56 -2.06
N GLY A 205 -12.58 -21.67 -3.06
CA GLY A 205 -12.63 -20.23 -2.84
C GLY A 205 -11.24 -19.59 -2.66
N LEU A 206 -10.16 -20.27 -3.03
CA LEU A 206 -8.79 -19.83 -2.77
C LEU A 206 -8.16 -19.13 -3.98
N LEU A 207 -7.38 -18.08 -3.70
CA LEU A 207 -6.57 -17.33 -4.65
C LEU A 207 -5.06 -17.49 -4.40
N SER A 208 -4.28 -17.38 -5.46
CA SER A 208 -2.83 -17.26 -5.37
C SER A 208 -2.39 -15.80 -5.23
N GLU A 209 -1.09 -15.58 -5.24
CA GLU A 209 -0.45 -14.27 -5.28
C GLU A 209 -0.61 -13.59 -6.63
N GLU A 210 -0.31 -14.32 -7.70
CA GLU A 210 -0.33 -13.83 -9.08
C GLU A 210 -1.34 -14.58 -9.94
N TYR A 211 -1.72 -13.99 -11.07
CA TYR A 211 -2.54 -14.63 -12.10
C TYR A 211 -1.95 -14.40 -13.49
N ASP A 212 -2.03 -15.40 -14.35
CA ASP A 212 -1.71 -15.26 -15.77
C ASP A 212 -3.01 -14.99 -16.56
N PRO A 213 -3.25 -13.77 -17.06
CA PRO A 213 -4.46 -13.49 -17.83
C PRO A 213 -4.46 -14.15 -19.22
N ARG A 214 -3.30 -14.54 -19.75
CA ARG A 214 -3.20 -15.19 -21.08
C ARG A 214 -3.49 -16.68 -20.98
N GLU A 215 -2.78 -17.36 -20.08
CA GLU A 215 -2.93 -18.80 -19.85
C GLU A 215 -4.10 -19.13 -18.89
N LYS A 216 -4.71 -18.09 -18.29
CA LYS A 216 -5.85 -18.16 -17.37
C LYS A 216 -5.61 -19.10 -16.19
N ARG A 217 -4.47 -18.95 -15.52
CA ARG A 217 -4.07 -19.80 -14.39
C ARG A 217 -3.50 -19.00 -13.22
N LEU A 218 -3.71 -19.51 -12.01
CA LEU A 218 -3.10 -19.01 -10.79
C LEU A 218 -1.58 -19.28 -10.79
N LEU A 219 -0.79 -18.31 -10.33
CA LEU A 219 0.67 -18.32 -10.28
C LEU A 219 1.19 -17.94 -8.88
N GLY A 220 2.43 -18.30 -8.59
CA GLY A 220 3.11 -17.90 -7.36
C GLY A 220 2.61 -18.64 -6.12
N ASN A 221 2.71 -17.99 -4.97
CA ASN A 221 2.31 -18.58 -3.69
C ASN A 221 0.81 -18.93 -3.66
N PHE A 222 0.45 -20.11 -3.16
CA PHE A 222 -0.93 -20.58 -3.09
C PHE A 222 -1.21 -21.45 -1.85
N PRO A 223 -2.28 -21.17 -1.08
CA PRO A 223 -3.07 -19.94 -1.11
C PRO A 223 -2.27 -18.76 -0.57
N GLN A 224 -2.45 -17.57 -1.15
CA GLN A 224 -1.75 -16.38 -0.68
C GLN A 224 -2.59 -15.61 0.34
N ALA A 225 -2.16 -15.60 1.60
CA ALA A 225 -2.90 -14.93 2.68
C ALA A 225 -3.14 -13.45 2.38
N PHE A 226 -2.15 -12.75 1.82
CA PHE A 226 -2.26 -11.32 1.51
C PHE A 226 -3.37 -11.01 0.49
N THR A 227 -3.51 -11.85 -0.54
CA THR A 227 -4.61 -11.74 -1.51
C THR A 227 -5.96 -11.86 -0.84
N HIS A 228 -6.12 -12.79 0.11
CA HIS A 228 -7.38 -12.99 0.81
C HIS A 228 -7.71 -11.85 1.78
N VAL A 229 -6.70 -11.27 2.46
CA VAL A 229 -6.93 -10.07 3.29
C VAL A 229 -7.43 -8.92 2.41
N MET A 230 -6.88 -8.75 1.19
CA MET A 230 -7.33 -7.69 0.29
C MET A 230 -8.70 -7.98 -0.36
N LEU A 231 -9.05 -9.25 -0.57
CA LEU A 231 -10.41 -9.64 -0.95
C LEU A 231 -11.41 -9.20 0.11
N ILE A 232 -11.15 -9.53 1.39
CA ILE A 232 -12.03 -9.17 2.51
C ILE A 232 -12.14 -7.65 2.62
N ALA A 233 -11.03 -6.93 2.55
CA ALA A 233 -11.02 -5.47 2.62
C ALA A 233 -11.83 -4.85 1.46
N ALA A 234 -11.65 -5.33 0.23
CA ALA A 234 -12.41 -4.85 -0.91
C ALA A 234 -13.91 -5.13 -0.77
N ALA A 235 -14.30 -6.30 -0.29
CA ALA A 235 -15.69 -6.63 0.00
C ALA A 235 -16.32 -5.64 0.98
N GLN A 236 -15.63 -5.35 2.10
CA GLN A 236 -16.08 -4.38 3.10
C GLN A 236 -16.26 -2.98 2.50
N PHE A 237 -15.24 -2.46 1.81
CA PHE A 237 -15.29 -1.09 1.30
C PHE A 237 -16.30 -0.88 0.17
N ILE A 238 -16.47 -1.87 -0.71
CA ILE A 238 -17.41 -1.78 -1.84
C ILE A 238 -18.87 -1.98 -1.37
N GLU A 239 -19.10 -2.74 -0.30
CA GLU A 239 -20.43 -2.97 0.27
C GLU A 239 -20.92 -1.80 1.15
N GLU A 240 -20.05 -1.18 1.95
CA GLU A 240 -20.40 -0.19 2.98
C GLU A 240 -20.92 1.17 2.45
N LYS A 241 -20.93 1.41 1.13
CA LYS A 241 -21.37 2.69 0.52
C LYS A 241 -22.62 2.59 -0.37
N GLN A 242 -23.52 1.64 -0.10
CA GLN A 242 -24.92 1.70 -0.57
C GLN A 242 -25.80 2.49 0.40
#